data_AF-A0A7S1YYJ8-F1
#
_entry.id   AF-A0A7S1YYJ8-F1
#
_cell.length_a   1.000
_cell.length_b   1.000
_cell.length_c   1.000
_cell.angle_alpha   90.00
_cell.angle_beta   90.00
_cell.angle_gamma   90.00
#
_symmetry.space_group_name_H-M   'P 1'
#
loop_
_entity.id
_entity.type
_entity.pdbx_description
1 polymer ?
#
loop_
_entity_poly.entity_id
_entity_poly.type
_entity_poly.pdbx_seq_one_letter_code
_entity_poly.pdbx_strand_id
1 'polypeptide(L)'
;GSEGMLQPADMIEGQEDVNIIFNSRTAVGSHGIAVLMDSMRRFAAHESLQAMGCWSMVNIALVPEQKAALVKLGGISVAADAMAHHPKNAEVQFRALFALINLVIP
;
A
#
# COMPACT_ATOMS: atom_id res chain seq x y z
N GLY A 1 44.83 2.20 -23.66
CA GLY A 1 43.96 1.03 -23.53
C GLY A 1 43.36 1.10 -22.16
N SER A 2 42.16 1.64 -22.10
CA SER A 2 41.48 2.18 -20.93
C SER A 2 41.01 1.11 -19.93
N GLU A 3 41.22 1.43 -18.64
CA GLU A 3 40.23 1.37 -17.54
C GLU A 3 39.71 -0.03 -17.15
N GLY A 4 39.95 -0.55 -15.94
CA GLY A 4 39.88 0.15 -14.65
C GLY A 4 38.48 -0.01 -14.08
N MET A 5 38.33 -0.99 -13.18
CA MET A 5 37.16 -1.32 -12.35
C MET A 5 36.17 -0.19 -12.04
N LEU A 6 34.88 -0.40 -12.34
CA LEU A 6 33.74 0.05 -11.54
C LEU A 6 32.55 -0.91 -11.77
N GLN A 7 32.09 -1.59 -10.72
CA GLN A 7 30.72 -2.13 -10.66
C GLN A 7 29.78 -1.00 -10.24
N PRO A 8 28.56 -0.96 -10.78
CA PRO A 8 27.43 -0.95 -9.84
C PRO A 8 26.20 -1.72 -10.35
N ALA A 9 25.55 -2.36 -9.38
CA ALA A 9 24.34 -3.14 -9.46
C ALA A 9 23.05 -2.30 -9.66
N ASP A 10 23.03 -1.33 -10.57
CA ASP A 10 21.98 -0.29 -10.60
C ASP A 10 21.02 -0.36 -11.78
N MET A 11 20.70 -1.56 -12.27
CA MET A 11 19.60 -1.73 -13.22
C MET A 11 18.84 -3.03 -12.96
N ILE A 12 18.14 -3.11 -11.82
CA ILE A 12 16.94 -3.95 -11.78
C ILE A 12 15.78 -3.04 -12.21
N GLU A 13 15.57 -3.15 -13.52
CA GLU A 13 14.43 -2.74 -14.29
C GLU A 13 13.13 -2.98 -13.52
N GLY A 14 12.28 -1.95 -13.54
CA GLY A 14 11.09 -1.89 -12.72
C GLY A 14 10.06 -2.97 -13.03
N GLN A 15 9.12 -3.06 -12.08
CA GLN A 15 7.75 -3.44 -12.33
C GLN A 15 7.42 -4.94 -12.39
N GLU A 16 7.92 -5.76 -11.46
CA GLU A 16 7.37 -7.11 -11.27
C GLU A 16 6.97 -7.35 -9.79
N ASP A 17 5.74 -7.87 -9.60
CA ASP A 17 5.24 -8.55 -8.40
C ASP A 17 4.57 -7.80 -7.23
N VAL A 18 3.89 -6.67 -7.48
CA VAL A 18 2.96 -6.14 -6.45
C VAL A 18 1.67 -6.98 -6.33
N ASN A 19 1.30 -7.72 -7.39
CA ASN A 19 0.06 -8.52 -7.42
C ASN A 19 0.14 -9.83 -6.61
N ILE A 20 1.33 -10.32 -6.27
CA ILE A 20 1.51 -11.57 -5.52
C ILE A 20 1.17 -11.38 -4.03
N ILE A 21 1.38 -10.18 -3.49
CA ILE A 21 1.18 -9.91 -2.05
C ILE A 21 -0.31 -9.84 -1.68
N PHE A 22 -1.19 -9.43 -2.60
CA PHE A 22 -2.60 -9.16 -2.29
C PHE A 22 -3.57 -10.31 -2.62
N ASN A 23 -3.17 -11.35 -3.37
CA ASN A 23 -4.11 -12.33 -3.95
C ASN A 23 -4.07 -13.74 -3.32
N SER A 24 -3.67 -13.91 -2.06
CA SER A 24 -3.70 -15.23 -1.42
C SER A 24 -5.06 -15.51 -0.76
N ARG A 25 -5.96 -16.20 -1.50
CA ARG A 25 -7.21 -16.83 -1.00
C ARG A 25 -6.94 -18.02 -0.06
N THR A 26 -6.31 -17.78 1.08
CA THR A 26 -6.28 -18.75 2.19
C THR A 26 -6.82 -18.07 3.44
N ALA A 27 -7.15 -18.82 4.49
CA ALA A 27 -7.76 -18.37 5.74
C ALA A 27 -6.85 -17.44 6.61
N VAL A 28 -6.17 -16.50 5.95
CA VAL A 28 -4.98 -15.72 6.29
C VAL A 28 -5.28 -14.21 6.11
N GLY A 29 -6.56 -13.81 6.13
CA GLY A 29 -6.98 -12.41 5.92
C GLY A 29 -6.30 -11.43 6.89
N SER A 30 -6.01 -11.86 8.12
CA SER A 30 -5.32 -11.06 9.14
C SER A 30 -3.85 -10.78 8.80
N HIS A 31 -3.15 -11.73 8.18
CA HIS A 31 -1.72 -11.56 7.88
C HIS A 31 -1.52 -10.65 6.68
N GLY A 32 -2.33 -10.80 5.62
CA GLY A 32 -2.23 -9.96 4.43
C GLY A 32 -2.50 -8.47 4.74
N ILE A 33 -3.54 -8.19 5.55
CA ILE A 33 -3.85 -6.81 5.97
C ILE A 33 -2.73 -6.25 6.84
N ALA A 34 -2.20 -7.02 7.80
CA ALA A 34 -1.11 -6.56 8.65
C ALA A 34 0.16 -6.25 7.85
N VAL A 35 0.52 -7.11 6.89
CA VAL A 35 1.67 -6.89 5.99
C VAL A 35 1.45 -5.66 5.11
N LEU A 36 0.24 -5.45 4.59
CA LEU A 36 -0.10 -4.24 3.84
C LEU A 36 0.11 -2.98 4.71
N MET A 37 -0.44 -2.97 5.93
CA MET A 37 -0.30 -1.83 6.85
C MET A 37 1.17 -1.56 7.21
N ASP A 38 1.95 -2.61 7.53
CA ASP A 38 3.39 -2.48 7.82
C ASP A 38 4.15 -1.91 6.62
N SER A 39 3.88 -2.44 5.42
CA SER A 39 4.51 -1.98 4.19
C SER A 39 4.23 -0.49 3.94
N MET A 40 2.97 -0.07 4.05
CA MET A 40 2.62 1.34 3.88
C MET A 40 3.30 2.25 4.91
N ARG A 41 3.46 1.80 6.17
CA ARG A 41 4.18 2.57 7.19
C ARG A 41 5.68 2.67 6.92
N ARG A 42 6.33 1.56 6.56
CA ARG A 42 7.77 1.49 6.31
C ARG A 42 8.19 2.29 5.08
N PHE A 43 7.35 2.27 4.06
CA PHE A 43 7.62 2.91 2.78
C PHE A 43 6.71 4.14 2.58
N ALA A 44 6.52 4.93 3.64
CA ALA A 44 5.67 6.12 3.65
C ALA A 44 6.06 7.15 2.58
N ALA A 45 7.35 7.23 2.22
CA ALA A 45 7.86 8.15 1.20
C ALA A 45 7.60 7.71 -0.26
N HIS A 46 7.16 6.47 -0.51
CA HIS A 46 6.96 5.96 -1.86
C HIS A 46 5.52 6.19 -2.35
N GLU A 47 5.34 7.24 -3.15
CA GLU A 47 4.03 7.67 -3.69
C GLU A 47 3.22 6.53 -4.33
N SER A 48 3.82 5.77 -5.25
CA SER A 48 3.14 4.69 -5.96
C SER A 48 2.70 3.55 -5.01
N LEU A 49 3.51 3.23 -4.00
CA LEU A 49 3.14 2.24 -3.00
C LEU A 49 2.00 2.74 -2.13
N GLN A 50 2.01 4.00 -1.72
CA GLN A 50 0.91 4.58 -0.94
C GLN A 50 -0.40 4.59 -1.75
N ALA A 51 -0.34 4.98 -3.02
CA ALA A 51 -1.48 4.95 -3.93
C ALA A 51 -2.04 3.53 -4.09
N MET A 52 -1.20 2.54 -4.37
CA MET A 52 -1.62 1.14 -4.52
C MET A 52 -2.11 0.55 -3.19
N GLY A 53 -1.46 0.87 -2.07
CA GLY A 53 -1.87 0.44 -0.75
C GLY A 53 -3.26 0.95 -0.38
N CYS A 54 -3.54 2.23 -0.66
CA CYS A 54 -4.88 2.80 -0.51
C CYS A 54 -5.91 2.11 -1.40
N TRP A 55 -5.56 1.79 -2.64
CA TRP A 55 -6.45 1.07 -3.53
C TRP A 55 -6.74 -0.36 -3.06
N SER A 56 -5.73 -1.06 -2.54
CA SER A 56 -5.93 -2.37 -1.91
C SER A 56 -6.87 -2.28 -0.72
N MET A 57 -6.77 -1.23 0.10
CA MET A 57 -7.72 -1.02 1.21
C MET A 57 -9.16 -0.90 0.73
N VAL A 58 -9.42 -0.23 -0.41
CA VAL A 58 -10.77 -0.14 -1.00
C VAL A 58 -11.32 -1.53 -1.30
N ASN A 59 -10.53 -2.37 -1.98
CA ASN A 59 -10.95 -3.73 -2.35
C ASN A 59 -11.17 -4.63 -1.13
N ILE A 60 -10.28 -4.55 -0.14
CA ILE A 60 -10.39 -5.32 1.11
C ILE A 60 -11.62 -4.90 1.91
N ALA A 61 -11.95 -3.59 1.92
CA ALA A 61 -13.10 -3.06 2.63
C ALA A 61 -14.47 -3.52 2.06
N LEU A 62 -14.49 -4.14 0.87
CA LEU A 62 -15.71 -4.73 0.28
C LEU A 62 -16.16 -6.00 1.02
N VAL A 63 -15.29 -6.59 1.85
CA VAL A 63 -15.62 -7.75 2.70
C VAL A 63 -15.76 -7.28 4.15
N PRO A 64 -16.94 -7.38 4.78
CA PRO A 64 -17.19 -6.79 6.12
C PRO A 64 -16.22 -7.22 7.21
N GLU A 65 -15.84 -8.50 7.26
CA GLU A 65 -14.91 -9.03 8.26
C GLU A 65 -13.49 -8.46 8.07
N GLN A 66 -13.08 -8.30 6.82
CA GLN A 66 -11.78 -7.74 6.46
C GLN A 66 -11.73 -6.24 6.70
N LYS A 67 -12.83 -5.52 6.39
CA LYS A 67 -13.02 -4.11 6.74
C LYS A 67 -12.87 -3.88 8.24
N ALA A 68 -13.54 -4.69 9.06
CA ALA A 68 -13.42 -4.60 10.51
C ALA A 68 -11.97 -4.83 10.98
N ALA A 69 -11.26 -5.79 10.38
CA ALA A 69 -9.83 -6.01 10.66
C ALA A 69 -8.97 -4.81 10.24
N LEU A 70 -9.25 -4.21 9.08
CA LEU A 70 -8.53 -3.06 8.54
C LEU A 70 -8.68 -1.83 9.45
N VAL A 71 -9.90 -1.58 9.93
CA VAL A 71 -10.17 -0.52 10.92
C VAL A 71 -9.45 -0.82 12.23
N LYS A 72 -9.52 -2.05 12.74
CA LYS A 72 -8.86 -2.46 13.99
C LYS A 72 -7.34 -2.31 13.93
N LEU A 73 -6.73 -2.51 12.76
CA LEU A 73 -5.29 -2.35 12.51
C LEU A 73 -4.87 -0.90 12.20
N GLY A 74 -5.81 0.06 12.29
CA GLY A 74 -5.52 1.48 12.14
C GLY A 74 -5.48 1.97 10.69
N GLY A 75 -6.22 1.32 9.78
CA GLY A 75 -6.26 1.68 8.36
C GLY A 75 -6.67 3.13 8.07
N ILE A 76 -7.52 3.72 8.92
CA ILE A 76 -7.89 5.14 8.83
C ILE A 76 -6.65 6.02 9.00
N SER A 77 -5.84 5.75 10.03
CA SER A 77 -4.60 6.50 10.26
C SER A 77 -3.59 6.27 9.14
N VAL A 78 -3.45 5.04 8.64
CA VAL A 78 -2.54 4.74 7.52
C VAL A 78 -2.92 5.51 6.25
N ALA A 79 -4.22 5.57 5.92
CA ALA A 79 -4.69 6.34 4.77
C ALA A 79 -4.46 7.86 4.96
N ALA A 80 -4.71 8.38 6.15
CA ALA A 80 -4.46 9.79 6.47
C ALA A 80 -2.96 10.14 6.42
N ASP A 81 -2.10 9.25 6.95
CA ASP A 81 -0.64 9.41 6.92
C ASP A 81 -0.13 9.42 5.47
N ALA A 82 -0.66 8.55 4.60
CA ALA A 82 -0.35 8.54 3.18
C ALA A 82 -0.68 9.89 2.51
N MET A 83 -1.85 10.47 2.82
CA MET A 83 -2.22 11.79 2.32
C MET A 83 -1.30 12.90 2.86
N ALA A 84 -0.91 12.81 4.13
CA ALA A 84 -0.04 13.79 4.78
C ALA A 84 1.39 13.78 4.22
N HIS A 85 1.92 12.61 3.88
CA HIS A 85 3.23 12.48 3.24
C HIS A 85 3.23 12.95 1.78
N HIS A 86 2.10 12.79 1.08
CA HIS A 86 2.00 13.08 -0.36
C HIS A 86 0.91 14.11 -0.69
N PRO A 87 0.97 15.33 -0.14
CA PRO A 87 -0.12 16.32 -0.25
C PRO A 87 -0.36 16.80 -1.69
N LYS A 88 0.64 16.68 -2.57
CA LYS A 88 0.57 17.15 -3.97
C LYS A 88 0.38 16.01 -4.98
N ASN A 89 0.43 14.75 -4.54
CA ASN A 89 0.20 13.62 -5.44
C ASN A 89 -1.30 13.34 -5.55
N ALA A 90 -1.91 13.73 -6.67
CA ALA A 90 -3.34 13.59 -6.89
C ALA A 90 -3.84 12.13 -6.80
N GLU A 91 -3.02 11.15 -7.20
CA GLU A 91 -3.39 9.74 -7.19
C GLU A 91 -3.46 9.18 -5.77
N VAL A 92 -2.47 9.50 -4.91
CA VAL A 92 -2.49 9.13 -3.49
C VAL A 92 -3.69 9.78 -2.81
N GLN A 93 -3.93 11.08 -3.03
CA GLN A 93 -5.07 11.79 -2.43
C GLN A 93 -6.40 11.16 -2.83
N PHE A 94 -6.61 10.93 -4.12
CA PHE A 94 -7.85 10.33 -4.64
C PHE A 94 -8.09 8.95 -4.03
N ARG A 95 -7.10 8.05 -4.09
CA ARG A 95 -7.27 6.67 -3.63
C ARG A 95 -7.39 6.57 -2.11
N ALA A 96 -6.67 7.40 -1.35
CA ALA A 96 -6.79 7.45 0.10
C ALA A 96 -8.18 7.94 0.54
N LEU A 97 -8.75 8.96 -0.12
CA LEU A 97 -10.12 9.40 0.15
C LEU A 97 -11.14 8.29 -0.11
N PHE A 98 -11.00 7.55 -1.21
CA PHE A 98 -11.86 6.40 -1.49
C PHE A 98 -11.72 5.31 -0.42
N ALA A 99 -10.50 5.02 0.04
CA ALA A 99 -10.28 4.08 1.13
C ALA A 99 -11.00 4.55 2.41
N LEU A 100 -10.84 5.81 2.81
CA LEU A 100 -11.49 6.37 4.00
C LEU A 100 -13.02 6.29 3.93
N ILE A 101 -13.62 6.64 2.80
CA ILE A 101 -15.07 6.53 2.59
C ILE A 101 -15.53 5.08 2.79
N ASN A 102 -14.83 4.11 2.19
CA ASN A 102 -15.19 2.69 2.32
C ASN A 102 -15.02 2.15 3.75
N LEU A 103 -14.10 2.69 4.54
CA LEU A 103 -13.86 2.27 5.92
C LEU A 103 -14.87 2.86 6.92
N VAL A 104 -15.47 4.01 6.63
CA VAL A 104 -16.38 4.73 7.56
C VAL A 104 -17.86 4.42 7.32
N ILE A 105 -18.23 4.04 6.09
CA ILE A 105 -19.60 3.56 5.82
C ILE A 105 -19.86 2.31 6.67
N PRO A 106 -21.04 2.11 7.30
CA PRO A 106 -21.35 0.86 8.02
C PRO A 106 -21.34 -0.36 7.10
#